data_AF-A0A924R3G1-F1
#
_entry.id   AF-A0A924R3G1-F1
#
_cell.length_a   1.000
_cell.length_b   1.000
_cell.length_c   1.000
_cell.angle_alpha   90.00
_cell.angle_beta   90.00
_cell.angle_gamma   90.00
#
_symmetry.space_group_name_H-M   'P 1'
#
loop_
_entity.id
_entity.type
_entity.pdbx_description
1 polymer ?
#
loop_
_entity_poly.entity_id
_entity_poly.type
_entity_poly.pdbx_seq_one_letter_code
_entity_poly.pdbx_strand_id
1 'polypeptide(L)'
;MIRHVRQGGFLMIVALIMIVVLVFMAIALGAMLGSSTLASGNHVGSVQALFQAESGLEFEQRRWAQNLEWYRSTSDPNPSAAGPQTLGSGTFTVSSNLPATMLDRGISAGAGTINVYTTGRFPISGILQIGDDLAAGAELVRYTGVSGTAFTGVSRAGGQGTVTSAASVHSRADRVYPVTILRTNLPANCIALASLQVDANSKFLSAGTLDIEGEEIAYASSSTIAGTTTLSGITRCLDTITVVTPASHLINQPVTPVLVGGDSADYQVEMFSTGVQGTNIRYARRTIQR
;
A
#
# COMPACT_ATOMS: atom_id res chain seq x y z
N MET A 1 24.71 70.40 53.53
CA MET A 1 25.40 69.09 53.58
C MET A 1 24.35 68.00 53.39
N ILE A 2 23.96 67.75 52.14
CA ILE A 2 22.89 66.79 51.79
C ILE A 2 23.53 65.39 51.77
N ARG A 3 23.06 64.50 52.66
CA ARG A 3 23.62 63.16 52.85
C ARG A 3 23.38 62.28 51.60
N HIS A 4 24.41 62.03 50.80
CA HIS A 4 24.44 61.12 49.65
C HIS A 4 24.29 59.61 49.98
N VAL A 5 24.05 59.26 51.25
CA VAL A 5 24.12 57.87 51.73
C VAL A 5 22.96 56.99 51.22
N ARG A 6 21.90 57.57 50.62
CA ARG A 6 20.76 56.80 50.07
C ARG A 6 20.87 56.45 48.58
N GLN A 7 21.81 57.02 47.82
CA GLN A 7 21.94 56.76 46.38
C GLN A 7 22.69 55.45 46.08
N GLY A 8 23.64 55.05 46.95
CA GLY A 8 24.43 53.83 46.74
C GLY A 8 23.62 52.53 46.80
N GLY A 9 22.64 52.45 47.71
CA GLY A 9 21.76 51.27 47.81
C GLY A 9 20.87 51.07 46.58
N PHE A 10 20.34 52.17 46.02
CA PHE A 10 19.54 52.13 44.80
C PHE A 10 20.38 51.70 43.59
N LEU A 11 21.57 52.27 43.41
CA LEU A 11 22.46 51.91 42.31
C LEU A 11 22.90 50.43 42.36
N MET A 12 23.08 49.87 43.56
CA MET A 12 23.44 48.46 43.73
C MET A 12 22.28 47.53 43.35
N ILE A 13 21.04 47.88 43.69
CA ILE A 13 19.84 47.14 43.25
C ILE A 13 19.69 47.21 41.72
N VAL A 14 19.86 48.38 41.12
CA VAL A 14 19.79 48.55 39.66
C VAL A 14 20.86 47.71 38.96
N ALA A 15 22.10 47.73 39.46
CA ALA A 15 23.18 46.92 38.90
C ALA A 15 22.87 45.42 38.97
N LEU A 16 22.32 44.95 40.09
CA LEU A 16 21.93 43.55 40.25
C LEU A 16 20.83 43.15 39.27
N ILE A 17 19.80 43.98 39.12
CA ILE A 17 18.72 43.75 38.14
C ILE A 17 19.29 43.70 36.72
N MET A 18 20.18 44.63 36.35
CA MET A 18 20.81 44.66 35.03
C MET A 18 21.65 43.39 34.77
N ILE A 19 22.41 42.92 35.76
CA ILE A 19 23.18 41.66 35.64
C ILE A 19 22.24 40.47 35.42
N VAL A 20 21.16 40.37 36.20
CA VAL A 20 20.17 39.30 36.05
C VAL A 20 19.55 39.34 34.64
N VAL A 21 19.13 40.50 34.16
CA VAL A 21 18.56 40.67 32.82
C VAL A 21 19.56 40.25 31.74
N LEU A 22 20.84 40.65 31.85
CA LEU A 22 21.88 40.25 30.90
C LEU A 22 22.12 38.74 30.89
N VAL A 23 22.12 38.08 32.05
CA VAL A 23 22.25 36.62 32.15
C VAL A 23 21.06 35.92 31.50
N PHE A 24 19.83 36.34 31.79
CA PHE A 24 18.64 35.79 31.15
C PHE A 24 18.63 36.01 29.64
N MET A 25 19.07 37.17 29.16
CA MET A 25 19.19 37.47 27.74
C MET A 25 20.23 36.55 27.07
N ALA A 26 21.38 36.32 27.71
CA ALA A 26 22.41 35.41 27.19
C ALA A 26 21.91 33.96 27.12
N ILE A 27 21.18 33.49 28.14
CA ILE A 27 20.54 32.16 28.14
C ILE A 27 19.51 32.04 27.02
N ALA A 28 18.66 33.05 26.85
CA ALA A 28 17.64 33.06 25.81
C ALA A 28 18.25 33.03 24.39
N LEU A 29 19.29 33.84 24.14
CA LEU A 29 20.02 33.83 22.87
C LEU A 29 20.71 32.48 22.62
N GLY A 30 21.35 31.91 23.65
CA GLY A 30 21.95 30.58 23.56
C GLY A 30 20.91 29.49 23.22
N ALA A 31 19.74 29.55 23.84
CA ALA A 31 18.64 28.62 23.56
C ALA A 31 18.04 28.81 22.15
N MET A 32 17.90 30.06 21.67
CA MET A 32 17.44 30.35 20.31
C MET A 32 18.45 29.85 19.26
N LEU A 33 19.75 30.11 19.44
CA LEU A 33 20.79 29.65 18.51
C LEU A 33 20.92 28.11 18.51
N GLY A 34 20.81 27.49 19.68
CA GLY A 34 20.83 26.02 19.80
C GLY A 34 19.64 25.39 19.07
N SER A 35 18.43 25.92 19.29
CA SER A 35 17.22 25.41 18.65
C SER A 35 17.20 25.65 17.14
N SER A 36 17.66 26.81 16.65
CA SER A 36 17.75 27.09 15.21
C SER A 36 18.74 26.16 14.51
N THR A 37 19.89 25.87 15.14
CA THR A 37 20.92 24.97 14.58
C THR A 37 20.41 23.53 14.53
N LEU A 38 19.77 23.04 15.59
CA LEU A 38 19.18 21.71 15.62
C LEU A 38 18.04 21.57 14.60
N ALA A 39 17.18 22.58 14.47
CA ALA A 39 16.12 22.59 13.47
C ALA A 39 16.68 22.56 12.04
N SER A 40 17.73 23.33 11.77
CA SER A 40 18.42 23.32 10.46
C SER A 40 19.06 21.97 10.16
N GLY A 41 19.75 21.36 11.12
CA GLY A 41 20.35 20.03 10.97
C GLY A 41 19.31 18.94 10.72
N ASN A 42 18.21 18.97 11.47
CA ASN A 42 17.07 18.07 11.26
C ASN A 42 16.44 18.27 9.89
N HIS A 43 16.28 19.52 9.42
CA HIS A 43 15.75 19.78 8.09
C HIS A 43 16.61 19.14 6.99
N VAL A 44 17.94 19.34 7.02
CA VAL A 44 18.86 18.76 6.05
C VAL A 44 18.84 17.22 6.10
N GLY A 45 18.92 16.63 7.30
CA GLY A 45 18.85 15.18 7.46
C GLY A 45 17.52 14.61 6.98
N SER A 46 16.43 15.36 7.15
CA SER A 46 15.11 14.98 6.67
C SER A 46 14.97 14.99 5.15
N VAL A 47 15.55 16.01 4.48
CA VAL A 47 15.60 16.08 3.02
C VAL A 47 16.46 14.94 2.45
N GLN A 48 17.59 14.62 3.08
CA GLN A 48 18.42 13.49 2.69
C GLN A 48 17.71 12.14 2.85
N ALA A 49 16.96 11.94 3.94
CA ALA A 49 16.13 10.75 4.12
C ALA A 49 15.03 10.65 3.06
N LEU A 50 14.42 11.77 2.64
CA LEU A 50 13.44 11.76 1.55
C LEU A 50 14.10 11.37 0.22
N PHE A 51 15.26 11.96 -0.09
CA PHE A 51 16.03 11.61 -1.29
C PHE A 51 16.39 10.11 -1.34
N GLN A 52 16.74 9.51 -0.20
CA GLN A 52 16.97 8.07 -0.10
C GLN A 52 15.70 7.25 -0.37
N ALA A 53 14.55 7.68 0.17
CA ALA A 53 13.27 7.01 -0.07
C ALA A 53 12.87 7.10 -1.56
N GLU A 54 13.02 8.26 -2.20
CA GLU A 54 12.74 8.42 -3.64
C GLU A 54 13.71 7.60 -4.49
N SER A 55 14.99 7.57 -4.14
CA SER A 55 15.98 6.73 -4.82
C SER A 55 15.63 5.24 -4.72
N GLY A 56 15.06 4.80 -3.59
CA GLY A 56 14.55 3.45 -3.45
C GLY A 56 13.37 3.16 -4.40
N LEU A 57 12.46 4.12 -4.60
CA LEU A 57 11.40 3.96 -5.59
C LEU A 57 11.94 3.84 -7.01
N GLU A 58 12.94 4.64 -7.39
CA GLU A 58 13.57 4.53 -8.71
C GLU A 58 14.31 3.20 -8.90
N PHE A 59 14.99 2.72 -7.84
CA PHE A 59 15.64 1.41 -7.83
C PHE A 59 14.63 0.28 -8.06
N GLU A 60 13.53 0.28 -7.31
CA GLU A 60 12.48 -0.74 -7.43
C GLU A 60 11.75 -0.62 -8.76
N GLN A 61 11.47 0.59 -9.25
CA GLN A 61 10.87 0.80 -10.57
C GLN A 61 11.74 0.22 -11.68
N ARG A 62 13.05 0.47 -11.66
CA ARG A 62 13.99 -0.11 -12.63
C ARG A 62 13.97 -1.63 -12.57
N ARG A 63 13.90 -2.22 -11.38
CA ARG A 63 13.82 -3.66 -11.17
C ARG A 63 12.53 -4.24 -11.79
N TRP A 64 11.38 -3.58 -11.63
CA TRP A 64 10.13 -3.99 -12.27
C TRP A 64 10.15 -3.80 -13.78
N ALA A 65 10.74 -2.70 -14.27
CA ALA A 65 10.91 -2.44 -15.69
C ALA A 65 11.83 -3.46 -16.39
N GLN A 66 12.80 -4.04 -15.68
CA GLN A 66 13.65 -5.11 -16.22
C GLN A 66 12.96 -6.47 -16.22
N ASN A 67 12.04 -6.70 -15.29
CA ASN A 67 11.26 -7.93 -15.20
C ASN A 67 9.94 -7.79 -15.93
N LEU A 68 9.93 -7.33 -17.19
CA LEU A 68 8.71 -7.10 -17.98
C LEU A 68 7.72 -8.28 -17.94
N GLU A 69 8.25 -9.50 -17.89
CA GLU A 69 7.47 -10.74 -17.83
C GLU A 69 7.15 -11.19 -16.40
N TRP A 70 7.22 -10.34 -15.38
CA TRP A 70 6.94 -10.77 -13.99
C TRP A 70 5.63 -11.56 -13.88
N TYR A 71 4.60 -11.21 -14.65
CA TYR A 71 3.32 -11.91 -14.73
C TYR A 71 3.23 -13.03 -15.82
N ARG A 72 4.26 -13.27 -16.63
CA ARG A 72 4.36 -14.43 -17.54
C ARG A 72 5.47 -15.39 -17.12
N SER A 73 6.23 -15.00 -16.11
CA SER A 73 7.42 -15.67 -15.66
C SER A 73 7.06 -17.02 -15.07
N THR A 74 7.80 -18.03 -15.45
CA THR A 74 7.77 -19.33 -14.78
C THR A 74 8.49 -19.31 -13.42
N SER A 75 8.88 -18.14 -12.92
CA SER A 75 9.55 -17.91 -11.63
C SER A 75 8.86 -16.79 -10.85
N ASP A 76 9.19 -16.65 -9.56
CA ASP A 76 8.45 -15.75 -8.66
C ASP A 76 8.40 -14.30 -9.18
N PRO A 77 7.20 -13.73 -9.44
CA PRO A 77 7.04 -12.35 -9.87
C PRO A 77 7.61 -11.37 -8.86
N ASN A 78 7.68 -11.74 -7.58
CA ASN A 78 8.07 -10.88 -6.47
C ASN A 78 9.36 -11.40 -5.84
N PRO A 79 10.54 -11.12 -6.44
CA PRO A 79 11.78 -11.55 -5.84
C PRO A 79 11.90 -10.90 -4.46
N SER A 80 12.56 -11.56 -3.51
CA SER A 80 12.67 -11.08 -2.13
C SER A 80 13.08 -9.61 -2.10
N ALA A 81 12.45 -8.83 -1.21
CA ALA A 81 12.79 -7.43 -1.02
C ALA A 81 14.31 -7.33 -0.78
N ALA A 82 14.98 -6.48 -1.55
CA ALA A 82 16.38 -6.21 -1.30
C ALA A 82 16.52 -5.74 0.15
N GLY A 83 17.49 -6.29 0.89
CA GLY A 83 17.83 -5.77 2.21
C GLY A 83 18.20 -4.28 2.15
N PRO A 84 18.42 -3.61 3.28
CA PRO A 84 18.80 -2.19 3.29
C PRO A 84 19.95 -1.90 2.32
N GLN A 85 19.71 -1.01 1.38
CA GLN A 85 20.69 -0.56 0.38
C GLN A 85 21.32 0.74 0.86
N THR A 86 22.64 0.86 0.72
CA THR A 86 23.36 2.08 1.09
C THR A 86 23.33 3.09 -0.06
N LEU A 87 23.11 4.37 0.28
CA LEU A 87 23.21 5.48 -0.65
C LEU A 87 23.82 6.69 0.07
N GLY A 88 25.08 6.98 -0.24
CA GLY A 88 25.86 7.98 0.50
C GLY A 88 26.03 7.58 1.96
N SER A 89 25.62 8.44 2.89
CA SER A 89 25.70 8.22 4.34
C SER A 89 24.48 7.56 4.97
N GLY A 90 23.42 7.28 4.21
CA GLY A 90 22.22 6.65 4.74
C GLY A 90 21.82 5.43 3.94
N THR A 91 20.62 4.95 4.20
CA THR A 91 20.10 3.72 3.62
C THR A 91 18.69 3.89 3.12
N PHE A 92 18.29 3.03 2.20
CA PHE A 92 16.89 2.85 1.85
C PHE A 92 16.52 1.36 1.88
N THR A 93 15.27 1.09 2.24
CA THR A 93 14.64 -0.21 2.03
C THR A 93 13.52 -0.05 1.03
N VAL A 94 13.25 -1.11 0.26
CA VAL A 94 12.16 -1.15 -0.72
C VAL A 94 11.29 -2.37 -0.48
N SER A 95 10.02 -2.24 -0.80
CA SER A 95 9.10 -3.37 -0.80
C SER A 95 7.99 -3.11 -1.82
N SER A 96 7.45 -4.17 -2.40
CA SER A 96 6.46 -4.09 -3.47
C SER A 96 5.25 -4.95 -3.15
N ASN A 97 4.05 -4.43 -3.43
CA ASN A 97 2.79 -5.11 -3.28
C ASN A 97 2.18 -5.36 -4.65
N LEU A 98 1.96 -6.65 -4.94
CA LEU A 98 1.28 -7.11 -6.13
C LEU A 98 -0.11 -7.60 -5.70
N PRO A 99 -1.19 -7.18 -6.37
CA PRO A 99 -2.54 -7.58 -6.01
C PRO A 99 -2.81 -9.06 -6.30
N ALA A 100 -2.01 -9.70 -7.16
CA ALA A 100 -2.14 -11.11 -7.53
C ALA A 100 -0.82 -11.89 -7.38
N THR A 101 -0.94 -13.22 -7.36
CA THR A 101 0.15 -14.19 -7.55
C THR A 101 -0.25 -15.12 -8.69
N MET A 102 0.57 -16.14 -8.98
CA MET A 102 0.29 -17.11 -10.05
C MET A 102 0.52 -18.52 -9.57
N LEU A 103 -0.20 -19.47 -10.17
CA LEU A 103 0.01 -20.89 -9.96
C LEU A 103 1.43 -21.30 -10.39
N ASP A 104 2.18 -21.94 -9.49
CA ASP A 104 3.53 -22.45 -9.79
C ASP A 104 3.48 -23.69 -10.70
N ARG A 105 2.34 -24.39 -10.70
CA ARG A 105 2.01 -25.60 -11.45
C ARG A 105 0.50 -25.69 -11.65
N GLY A 106 0.06 -26.46 -12.64
CA GLY A 106 -1.37 -26.70 -12.85
C GLY A 106 -2.02 -27.43 -11.66
N ILE A 107 -3.31 -27.20 -11.46
CA ILE A 107 -4.10 -27.83 -10.40
C ILE A 107 -5.31 -28.56 -10.99
N SER A 108 -5.62 -29.74 -10.45
CA SER A 108 -6.80 -30.53 -10.84
C SER A 108 -8.01 -30.18 -9.98
N ALA A 109 -9.23 -30.42 -10.46
CA ALA A 109 -10.49 -30.09 -9.77
C ALA A 109 -10.60 -30.63 -8.32
N GLY A 110 -9.86 -31.68 -7.95
CA GLY A 110 -9.82 -32.25 -6.60
C GLY A 110 -8.61 -31.82 -5.74
N ALA A 111 -7.84 -30.82 -6.17
CA ALA A 111 -6.64 -30.38 -5.45
C ALA A 111 -7.00 -29.81 -4.07
N GLY A 112 -6.41 -30.38 -3.01
CA GLY A 112 -6.55 -29.92 -1.61
C GLY A 112 -5.51 -28.87 -1.20
N THR A 113 -4.61 -28.50 -2.10
CA THR A 113 -3.63 -27.43 -1.94
C THR A 113 -3.49 -26.66 -3.24
N ILE A 114 -3.19 -25.37 -3.14
CA ILE A 114 -2.90 -24.51 -4.29
C ILE A 114 -1.48 -23.98 -4.13
N ASN A 115 -0.60 -24.40 -5.03
CA ASN A 115 0.79 -23.96 -5.02
C ASN A 115 0.93 -22.74 -5.92
N VAL A 116 1.50 -21.67 -5.37
CA VAL A 116 1.73 -20.41 -6.06
C VAL A 116 3.20 -20.03 -5.96
N TYR A 117 3.61 -19.00 -6.69
CA TYR A 117 4.98 -18.49 -6.53
C TYR A 117 5.22 -17.83 -5.18
N THR A 118 4.25 -17.04 -4.73
CA THR A 118 4.33 -16.36 -3.45
C THR A 118 2.95 -16.29 -2.81
N THR A 119 2.89 -16.63 -1.53
CA THR A 119 1.76 -16.38 -0.62
C THR A 119 1.98 -15.10 0.20
N GLY A 120 3.10 -14.40 -0.04
CA GLY A 120 3.47 -13.20 0.67
C GLY A 120 2.36 -12.15 0.60
N ARG A 121 2.00 -11.62 1.78
CA ARG A 121 0.97 -10.59 1.97
C ARG A 121 -0.46 -11.04 1.62
N PHE A 122 -0.70 -12.32 1.35
CA PHE A 122 -2.06 -12.87 1.41
C PHE A 122 -2.46 -13.07 2.88
N PRO A 123 -3.75 -12.93 3.23
CA PRO A 123 -4.24 -13.34 4.54
C PRO A 123 -3.92 -14.81 4.84
N ILE A 124 -3.81 -15.18 6.12
CA ILE A 124 -3.52 -16.56 6.54
C ILE A 124 -4.64 -17.55 6.19
N SER A 125 -5.87 -17.04 6.05
CA SER A 125 -7.06 -17.75 5.58
C SER A 125 -7.95 -16.78 4.81
N GLY A 126 -8.77 -17.27 3.89
CA GLY A 126 -9.62 -16.41 3.09
C GLY A 126 -10.22 -17.08 1.85
N ILE A 127 -10.54 -16.24 0.87
CA ILE A 127 -11.07 -16.63 -0.43
C ILE A 127 -10.05 -16.17 -1.48
N LEU A 128 -9.85 -17.02 -2.49
CA LEU A 128 -9.06 -16.74 -3.68
C LEU A 128 -9.99 -16.77 -4.90
N GLN A 129 -9.64 -16.03 -5.93
CA GLN A 129 -10.15 -16.24 -7.28
C GLN A 129 -9.00 -16.74 -8.14
N ILE A 130 -9.20 -17.84 -8.85
CA ILE A 130 -8.23 -18.37 -9.82
C ILE A 130 -8.76 -18.11 -11.22
N GLY A 131 -8.01 -17.37 -12.02
CA GLY A 131 -8.46 -16.86 -13.33
C GLY A 131 -9.04 -15.44 -13.25
N ASP A 132 -9.13 -14.79 -14.41
CA ASP A 132 -9.50 -13.38 -14.51
C ASP A 132 -11.02 -13.17 -14.50
N ASP A 133 -11.78 -14.00 -15.23
CA ASP A 133 -13.21 -13.79 -15.47
C ASP A 133 -14.07 -14.92 -14.85
N LEU A 134 -14.85 -14.57 -13.82
CA LEU A 134 -15.80 -15.48 -13.15
C LEU A 134 -16.90 -15.99 -14.09
N ALA A 135 -17.23 -15.26 -15.14
CA ALA A 135 -18.18 -15.69 -16.17
C ALA A 135 -17.54 -16.63 -17.20
N ALA A 136 -16.22 -16.58 -17.40
CA ALA A 136 -15.48 -17.38 -18.38
C ALA A 136 -14.56 -18.45 -17.78
N GLY A 137 -14.88 -18.94 -16.58
CA GLY A 137 -14.23 -20.13 -16.00
C GLY A 137 -13.22 -19.84 -14.88
N ALA A 138 -13.20 -18.63 -14.32
CA ALA A 138 -12.52 -18.42 -13.05
C ALA A 138 -13.25 -19.13 -11.89
N GLU A 139 -12.50 -19.46 -10.84
CA GLU A 139 -13.00 -20.22 -9.70
C GLU A 139 -12.75 -19.49 -8.38
N LEU A 140 -13.77 -19.48 -7.52
CA LEU A 140 -13.63 -19.08 -6.12
C LEU A 140 -13.19 -20.26 -5.26
N VAL A 141 -12.13 -20.05 -4.49
CA VAL A 141 -11.53 -21.08 -3.65
C VAL A 141 -11.35 -20.59 -2.22
N ARG A 142 -11.89 -21.31 -1.24
CA ARG A 142 -11.65 -21.03 0.18
C ARG A 142 -10.41 -21.77 0.65
N TYR A 143 -9.60 -21.12 1.49
CA TYR A 143 -8.43 -21.74 2.12
C TYR A 143 -8.37 -21.37 3.61
N THR A 144 -7.84 -22.27 4.42
CA THR A 144 -7.79 -22.10 5.89
C THR A 144 -6.38 -21.92 6.43
N GLY A 145 -5.36 -22.09 5.59
CA GLY A 145 -3.97 -21.92 5.98
C GLY A 145 -3.02 -21.57 4.83
N VAL A 146 -1.83 -21.14 5.21
CA VAL A 146 -0.69 -20.91 4.31
C VAL A 146 0.51 -21.70 4.85
N SER A 147 1.19 -22.44 3.98
CA SER A 147 2.43 -23.16 4.30
C SER A 147 3.45 -22.93 3.20
N GLY A 148 4.51 -22.16 3.49
CA GLY A 148 5.45 -21.73 2.47
C GLY A 148 4.72 -21.02 1.32
N THR A 149 4.90 -21.50 0.10
CA THR A 149 4.27 -20.96 -1.11
C THR A 149 2.97 -21.68 -1.49
N ALA A 150 2.34 -22.39 -0.56
CA ALA A 150 1.09 -23.10 -0.78
C ALA A 150 -0.04 -22.61 0.12
N PHE A 151 -1.24 -22.46 -0.46
CA PHE A 151 -2.49 -22.38 0.29
C PHE A 151 -2.97 -23.79 0.64
N THR A 152 -3.39 -23.99 1.88
CA THR A 152 -3.77 -25.29 2.45
C THR A 152 -5.18 -25.27 3.00
N GLY A 153 -5.74 -26.48 3.22
CA GLY A 153 -7.14 -26.63 3.63
C GLY A 153 -8.10 -26.05 2.59
N VAL A 154 -7.78 -26.30 1.32
CA VAL A 154 -8.48 -25.73 0.19
C VAL A 154 -9.83 -26.41 -0.02
N SER A 155 -10.88 -25.61 -0.12
CA SER A 155 -12.21 -26.01 -0.59
C SER A 155 -12.51 -25.29 -1.89
N ARG A 156 -12.53 -26.06 -2.96
CA ARG A 156 -12.77 -25.66 -4.35
C ARG A 156 -14.26 -25.48 -4.64
N ALA A 157 -14.60 -24.88 -5.79
CA ALA A 157 -15.98 -24.59 -6.21
C ALA A 157 -16.78 -23.81 -5.14
N GLY A 158 -16.14 -22.83 -4.52
CA GLY A 158 -16.78 -22.01 -3.51
C GLY A 158 -17.85 -21.09 -4.10
N GLY A 159 -18.76 -20.63 -3.22
CA GLY A 159 -19.64 -19.51 -3.49
C GLY A 159 -19.38 -18.36 -2.52
N GLN A 160 -19.63 -17.13 -2.97
CA GLN A 160 -19.62 -15.92 -2.16
C GLN A 160 -20.69 -14.95 -2.69
N GLY A 161 -21.57 -14.48 -1.82
CA GLY A 161 -22.72 -13.67 -2.25
C GLY A 161 -23.62 -14.48 -3.19
N THR A 162 -23.93 -13.92 -4.35
CA THR A 162 -24.67 -14.62 -5.41
C THR A 162 -23.75 -15.32 -6.42
N VAL A 163 -22.44 -15.10 -6.32
CA VAL A 163 -21.46 -15.71 -7.19
C VAL A 163 -21.19 -17.14 -6.75
N THR A 164 -21.34 -18.07 -7.68
CA THR A 164 -20.96 -19.46 -7.51
C THR A 164 -19.97 -19.83 -8.61
N SER A 165 -19.08 -20.78 -8.33
CA SER A 165 -18.11 -21.28 -9.31
C SER A 165 -18.05 -22.81 -9.24
N ALA A 166 -17.56 -23.44 -10.31
CA ALA A 166 -17.33 -24.87 -10.35
C ALA A 166 -15.83 -25.16 -10.23
N ALA A 167 -15.49 -26.34 -9.69
CA ALA A 167 -14.10 -26.75 -9.61
C ALA A 167 -13.56 -27.06 -11.02
N SER A 168 -12.58 -26.30 -11.48
CA SER A 168 -11.97 -26.44 -12.81
C SER A 168 -10.52 -26.91 -12.75
N VAL A 169 -10.04 -27.47 -13.85
CA VAL A 169 -8.59 -27.63 -14.06
C VAL A 169 -8.03 -26.26 -14.41
N HIS A 170 -6.97 -25.85 -13.71
CA HIS A 170 -6.24 -24.63 -14.03
C HIS A 170 -4.83 -24.96 -14.49
N SER A 171 -4.33 -24.16 -15.42
CA SER A 171 -3.00 -24.29 -15.97
C SER A 171 -1.98 -23.63 -15.05
N ARG A 172 -0.71 -24.03 -15.20
CA ARG A 172 0.39 -23.25 -14.62
C ARG A 172 0.31 -21.80 -15.10
N ALA A 173 0.67 -20.86 -14.24
CA ALA A 173 0.61 -19.41 -14.49
C ALA A 173 -0.80 -18.80 -14.53
N ASP A 174 -1.88 -19.58 -14.32
CA ASP A 174 -3.18 -18.97 -14.04
C ASP A 174 -3.07 -18.06 -12.82
N ARG A 175 -3.71 -16.90 -12.91
CA ARG A 175 -3.62 -15.84 -11.91
C ARG A 175 -4.43 -16.21 -10.68
N VAL A 176 -3.91 -15.84 -9.52
CA VAL A 176 -4.56 -16.08 -8.23
C VAL A 176 -4.68 -14.75 -7.51
N TYR A 177 -5.91 -14.31 -7.36
CA TYR A 177 -6.27 -13.07 -6.68
C TYR A 177 -6.80 -13.38 -5.28
N PRO A 178 -6.50 -12.55 -4.27
CA PRO A 178 -7.23 -12.57 -3.02
C PRO A 178 -8.60 -11.95 -3.24
N VAL A 179 -9.63 -12.53 -2.66
CA VAL A 179 -10.99 -12.01 -2.71
C VAL A 179 -11.31 -11.36 -1.37
N THR A 180 -11.87 -10.17 -1.41
CA THR A 180 -12.49 -9.51 -0.26
C THR A 180 -14.00 -9.39 -0.47
N ILE A 181 -14.71 -8.84 0.51
CA ILE A 181 -16.17 -8.78 0.52
C ILE A 181 -16.66 -7.34 0.42
N LEU A 182 -17.59 -7.10 -0.50
CA LEU A 182 -18.25 -5.81 -0.66
C LEU A 182 -19.13 -5.47 0.56
N ARG A 183 -18.96 -4.27 1.11
CA ARG A 183 -19.74 -3.74 2.25
C ARG A 183 -20.69 -2.62 1.85
N THR A 184 -20.53 -2.04 0.67
CA THR A 184 -21.38 -0.97 0.14
C THR A 184 -22.17 -1.48 -1.07
N ASN A 185 -23.49 -1.28 -1.08
CA ASN A 185 -24.30 -1.62 -2.24
C ASN A 185 -23.95 -0.72 -3.44
N LEU A 186 -23.74 -1.31 -4.61
CA LEU A 186 -23.52 -0.61 -5.87
C LEU A 186 -24.80 -0.68 -6.71
N PRO A 187 -25.49 0.43 -6.96
CA PRO A 187 -26.67 0.43 -7.82
C PRO A 187 -26.29 0.22 -9.30
N ALA A 188 -27.21 -0.26 -10.14
CA ALA A 188 -26.98 -0.44 -11.58
C ALA A 188 -26.95 0.90 -12.35
N ASN A 189 -25.94 1.75 -12.09
CA ASN A 189 -25.68 3.00 -12.81
C ASN A 189 -24.19 3.42 -12.73
N CYS A 190 -23.76 4.30 -13.64
CA CYS A 190 -22.38 4.81 -13.70
C CYS A 190 -22.13 6.01 -12.78
N ILE A 191 -23.00 6.28 -11.80
CA ILE A 191 -22.80 7.42 -10.90
C ILE A 191 -21.65 7.07 -9.96
N ALA A 192 -20.60 7.87 -9.99
CA ALA A 192 -19.47 7.75 -9.09
C ALA A 192 -19.94 7.87 -7.63
N LEU A 193 -19.69 6.84 -6.84
CA LEU A 193 -19.89 6.88 -5.40
C LEU A 193 -18.81 7.77 -4.75
N ALA A 194 -19.16 8.48 -3.68
CA ALA A 194 -18.16 9.20 -2.88
C ALA A 194 -17.11 8.24 -2.31
N SER A 195 -17.55 7.05 -1.88
CA SER A 195 -16.68 5.98 -1.40
C SER A 195 -17.32 4.60 -1.59
N LEU A 196 -16.47 3.58 -1.60
CA LEU A 196 -16.83 2.17 -1.60
C LEU A 196 -16.15 1.47 -0.42
N GLN A 197 -16.88 0.65 0.33
CA GLN A 197 -16.30 -0.11 1.43
C GLN A 197 -16.19 -1.59 1.09
N VAL A 198 -15.06 -2.18 1.47
CA VAL A 198 -14.79 -3.61 1.37
C VAL A 198 -14.15 -4.11 2.67
N ASP A 199 -14.17 -5.41 2.92
CA ASP A 199 -13.36 -5.99 4.00
C ASP A 199 -11.87 -5.70 3.79
N ALA A 200 -11.16 -5.48 4.89
CA ALA A 200 -9.74 -5.16 4.85
C ALA A 200 -8.94 -6.31 4.24
N ASN A 201 -8.13 -5.96 3.24
CA ASN A 201 -7.25 -6.91 2.59
C ASN A 201 -5.92 -6.23 2.23
N SER A 202 -4.82 -6.83 2.65
CA SER A 202 -3.45 -6.31 2.49
C SER A 202 -2.99 -6.22 1.03
N LYS A 203 -3.78 -6.75 0.09
CA LYS A 203 -3.47 -6.77 -1.34
C LYS A 203 -4.15 -5.66 -2.13
N PHE A 204 -5.04 -4.89 -1.51
CA PHE A 204 -5.53 -3.65 -2.09
C PHE A 204 -4.41 -2.63 -2.07
N LEU A 205 -4.21 -1.96 -3.20
CA LEU A 205 -3.22 -0.91 -3.36
C LEU A 205 -3.74 0.40 -2.72
N SER A 206 -2.88 1.41 -2.56
CA SER A 206 -3.35 2.75 -2.21
C SER A 206 -4.32 3.33 -3.25
N ALA A 207 -4.11 3.02 -4.52
CA ALA A 207 -4.96 3.41 -5.64
C ALA A 207 -4.88 2.30 -6.69
N GLY A 208 -5.96 2.06 -7.42
CA GLY A 208 -5.97 1.01 -8.44
C GLY A 208 -7.37 0.66 -8.93
N THR A 209 -7.52 -0.56 -9.43
CA THR A 209 -8.77 -1.10 -9.97
C THR A 209 -9.19 -2.32 -9.16
N LEU A 210 -10.49 -2.54 -9.07
CA LEU A 210 -11.11 -3.75 -8.56
C LEU A 210 -12.08 -4.29 -9.59
N ASP A 211 -12.33 -5.59 -9.54
CA ASP A 211 -13.39 -6.25 -10.28
C ASP A 211 -14.46 -6.75 -9.32
N ILE A 212 -15.71 -6.56 -9.73
CA ILE A 212 -16.88 -7.13 -9.08
C ILE A 212 -17.73 -7.76 -10.16
N GLU A 213 -17.77 -9.09 -10.21
CA GLU A 213 -18.61 -9.84 -11.16
C GLU A 213 -18.36 -9.43 -12.63
N GLY A 214 -17.11 -9.11 -12.99
CA GLY A 214 -16.74 -8.68 -14.34
C GLY A 214 -16.86 -7.16 -14.58
N GLU A 215 -17.31 -6.37 -13.60
CA GLU A 215 -17.26 -4.90 -13.69
C GLU A 215 -15.96 -4.35 -13.08
N GLU A 216 -15.16 -3.67 -13.92
CA GLU A 216 -13.99 -2.93 -13.46
C GLU A 216 -14.35 -1.55 -12.86
N ILE A 217 -13.83 -1.29 -11.66
CA ILE A 217 -14.03 -0.04 -10.92
C ILE A 217 -12.68 0.49 -10.43
N ALA A 218 -12.33 1.73 -10.78
CA ALA A 218 -11.11 2.39 -10.29
C ALA A 218 -11.37 3.21 -9.04
N TYR A 219 -10.33 3.36 -8.21
CA TYR A 219 -10.31 4.20 -7.03
C TYR A 219 -8.98 4.96 -6.94
N ALA A 220 -9.04 6.21 -6.48
CA ALA A 220 -7.89 7.10 -6.38
C ALA A 220 -7.16 7.02 -5.03
N SER A 221 -7.84 6.53 -3.99
CA SER A 221 -7.22 6.34 -2.67
C SER A 221 -7.91 5.24 -1.86
N SER A 222 -7.19 4.65 -0.91
CA SER A 222 -7.69 3.66 0.05
C SER A 222 -7.24 3.98 1.48
N SER A 223 -8.09 3.62 2.45
CA SER A 223 -7.79 3.74 3.88
C SER A 223 -8.43 2.58 4.64
N THR A 224 -7.75 2.05 5.66
CA THR A 224 -8.24 0.88 6.41
C THR A 224 -8.40 1.22 7.87
N ILE A 225 -9.60 1.03 8.41
CA ILE A 225 -9.94 1.26 9.82
C ILE A 225 -10.75 0.06 10.31
N ALA A 226 -10.35 -0.51 11.44
CA ALA A 226 -11.09 -1.57 12.14
C ALA A 226 -11.54 -2.75 11.23
N GLY A 227 -10.66 -3.20 10.33
CA GLY A 227 -10.95 -4.34 9.44
C GLY A 227 -11.82 -4.01 8.23
N THR A 228 -12.13 -2.74 7.98
CA THR A 228 -12.80 -2.27 6.74
C THR A 228 -11.88 -1.35 5.96
N THR A 229 -11.77 -1.57 4.66
CA THR A 229 -11.10 -0.66 3.73
C THR A 229 -12.12 0.22 3.03
N THR A 230 -11.95 1.54 3.15
CA THR A 230 -12.72 2.56 2.42
C THR A 230 -11.90 3.04 1.23
N LEU A 231 -12.43 2.83 0.03
CA LEU A 231 -11.92 3.29 -1.25
C LEU A 231 -12.61 4.60 -1.62
N SER A 232 -11.88 5.58 -2.13
CA SER A 232 -12.40 6.91 -2.48
C SER A 232 -11.99 7.32 -3.89
N GLY A 233 -12.70 8.29 -4.47
CA GLY A 233 -12.48 8.72 -5.86
C GLY A 233 -12.88 7.63 -6.85
N ILE A 234 -14.06 7.05 -6.65
CA ILE A 234 -14.55 5.90 -7.40
C ILE A 234 -14.91 6.30 -8.82
N THR A 235 -14.40 5.57 -9.81
CA THR A 235 -14.81 5.67 -11.22
C THR A 235 -15.32 4.30 -11.67
N ARG A 236 -16.56 4.26 -12.16
CA ARG A 236 -17.23 3.04 -12.66
C ARG A 236 -17.36 3.10 -14.18
N CYS A 237 -17.78 1.97 -14.77
CA CYS A 237 -18.02 1.87 -16.21
C CYS A 237 -16.76 2.17 -17.02
N LEU A 238 -15.61 1.66 -16.55
CA LEU A 238 -14.32 1.85 -17.20
C LEU A 238 -14.19 1.02 -18.47
N ASP A 239 -14.96 -0.07 -18.57
CA ASP A 239 -14.91 -0.95 -19.72
C ASP A 239 -15.50 -0.31 -20.97
N THR A 240 -14.74 -0.37 -22.06
CA THR A 240 -15.19 -0.07 -23.42
C THR A 240 -16.03 -1.20 -24.03
N ILE A 241 -16.15 -2.35 -23.35
CA ILE A 241 -16.89 -3.52 -23.83
C ILE A 241 -18.39 -3.34 -23.54
N THR A 242 -19.11 -2.79 -24.52
CA THR A 242 -20.51 -3.05 -24.96
C THR A 242 -21.62 -3.49 -23.98
N VAL A 243 -21.46 -3.41 -22.67
CA VAL A 243 -22.55 -3.61 -21.70
C VAL A 243 -23.04 -2.23 -21.28
N VAL A 244 -24.15 -1.82 -21.90
CA VAL A 244 -24.72 -0.46 -21.87
C VAL A 244 -25.24 -0.04 -20.47
N THR A 245 -25.12 -0.90 -19.46
CA THR A 245 -25.52 -0.60 -18.08
C THR A 245 -24.67 -1.42 -17.11
N PRO A 246 -23.96 -0.80 -16.16
CA PRO A 246 -23.24 -1.51 -15.11
C PRO A 246 -24.20 -2.33 -14.25
N ALA A 247 -23.72 -3.45 -13.72
CA ALA A 247 -24.54 -4.31 -12.89
C ALA A 247 -24.79 -3.66 -11.52
N SER A 248 -25.86 -4.11 -10.85
CA SER A 248 -26.01 -3.85 -9.42
C SER A 248 -25.25 -4.91 -8.64
N HIS A 249 -24.40 -4.49 -7.70
CA HIS A 249 -23.69 -5.42 -6.81
C HIS A 249 -24.18 -5.26 -5.37
N LEU A 250 -24.69 -6.35 -4.83
CA LEU A 250 -25.23 -6.38 -3.47
C LEU A 250 -24.10 -6.46 -2.42
N ILE A 251 -24.43 -6.12 -1.18
CA ILE A 251 -23.52 -6.41 -0.06
C ILE A 251 -23.24 -7.92 -0.03
N ASN A 252 -22.00 -8.27 0.34
CA ASN A 252 -21.45 -9.63 0.39
C ASN A 252 -20.94 -10.21 -0.93
N GLN A 253 -20.95 -9.45 -2.03
CA GLN A 253 -20.33 -9.88 -3.28
C GLN A 253 -18.81 -10.00 -3.16
N PRO A 254 -18.19 -10.96 -3.87
CA PRO A 254 -16.74 -11.04 -3.95
C PRO A 254 -16.20 -9.82 -4.69
N VAL A 255 -15.10 -9.28 -4.19
CA VAL A 255 -14.35 -8.19 -4.82
C VAL A 255 -12.91 -8.63 -4.95
N THR A 256 -12.36 -8.56 -6.16
CA THR A 256 -10.95 -8.85 -6.42
C THR A 256 -10.22 -7.55 -6.75
N PRO A 257 -9.00 -7.35 -6.24
CA PRO A 257 -8.14 -6.29 -6.74
C PRO A 257 -7.64 -6.72 -8.13
N VAL A 258 -8.02 -5.99 -9.18
CA VAL A 258 -7.69 -6.35 -10.56
C VAL A 258 -6.57 -5.47 -11.11
N LEU A 259 -5.75 -6.12 -11.91
CA LEU A 259 -4.73 -5.54 -12.77
C LEU A 259 -5.43 -5.33 -14.12
N VAL A 260 -5.82 -4.08 -14.40
CA VAL A 260 -6.70 -3.63 -15.50
C VAL A 260 -6.61 -4.47 -16.79
N GLY A 261 -7.76 -5.02 -17.21
CA GLY A 261 -8.27 -5.16 -18.59
C GLY A 261 -7.58 -6.09 -19.58
N GLY A 262 -8.36 -6.93 -20.27
CA GLY A 262 -7.93 -7.95 -21.26
C GLY A 262 -7.12 -7.47 -22.47
N ASP A 263 -7.04 -6.16 -22.73
CA ASP A 263 -6.16 -5.54 -23.74
C ASP A 263 -5.16 -4.53 -23.13
N SER A 264 -5.25 -4.28 -21.83
CA SER A 264 -4.37 -3.38 -21.09
C SER A 264 -3.22 -4.20 -20.52
N ALA A 265 -2.02 -3.98 -21.07
CA ALA A 265 -0.79 -4.53 -20.52
C ALA A 265 -0.35 -3.81 -19.23
N ASP A 266 -1.25 -3.05 -18.59
CA ASP A 266 -0.95 -2.12 -17.51
C ASP A 266 -1.12 -2.82 -16.16
N TYR A 267 -0.17 -3.70 -15.88
CA TYR A 267 -0.05 -4.32 -14.58
C TYR A 267 0.40 -3.31 -13.53
N GLN A 268 -0.37 -3.20 -12.45
CA GLN A 268 -0.10 -2.31 -11.33
C GLN A 268 0.76 -2.98 -10.27
N VAL A 269 1.82 -2.30 -9.83
CA VAL A 269 2.54 -2.66 -8.61
C VAL A 269 2.70 -1.44 -7.74
N GLU A 270 2.40 -1.58 -6.45
CA GLU A 270 2.62 -0.54 -5.47
C GLU A 270 3.98 -0.73 -4.82
N MET A 271 4.86 0.24 -4.98
CA MET A 271 6.18 0.27 -4.39
C MET A 271 6.19 1.19 -3.18
N PHE A 272 6.90 0.75 -2.15
CA PHE A 272 7.10 1.45 -0.90
C PHE A 272 8.59 1.53 -0.64
N SER A 273 9.09 2.71 -0.29
CA SER A 273 10.46 2.88 0.15
C SER A 273 10.52 3.65 1.46
N THR A 274 11.44 3.22 2.32
CA THR A 274 11.80 3.93 3.55
C THR A 274 13.25 4.37 3.45
N GLY A 275 13.50 5.67 3.47
CA GLY A 275 14.84 6.26 3.52
C GLY A 275 15.22 6.65 4.95
N VAL A 276 16.47 6.40 5.32
CA VAL A 276 16.99 6.58 6.68
C VAL A 276 18.33 7.33 6.66
N GLN A 277 18.33 8.53 7.25
CA GLN A 277 19.53 9.36 7.43
C GLN A 277 19.70 9.73 8.92
N GLY A 278 20.60 9.02 9.60
CA GLY A 278 20.77 9.14 11.05
C GLY A 278 19.47 8.76 11.77
N THR A 279 18.87 9.69 12.51
CA THR A 279 17.57 9.50 13.17
C THR A 279 16.38 9.91 12.31
N ASN A 280 16.61 10.50 11.13
CA ASN A 280 15.54 10.95 10.24
C ASN A 280 15.07 9.79 9.36
N ILE A 281 13.76 9.57 9.35
CA ILE A 281 13.11 8.53 8.53
C ILE A 281 12.07 9.21 7.65
N ARG A 282 12.07 8.87 6.36
CA ARG A 282 11.07 9.31 5.39
C ARG A 282 10.54 8.13 4.59
N TYR A 283 9.30 8.27 4.14
CA TYR A 283 8.60 7.25 3.40
C TYR A 283 8.21 7.83 2.04
N ALA A 284 8.37 7.02 1.00
CA ALA A 284 7.90 7.32 -0.33
C ALA A 284 7.09 6.12 -0.83
N ARG A 285 6.05 6.39 -1.62
CA ARG A 285 5.15 5.39 -2.18
C ARG A 285 4.82 5.77 -3.61
N ARG A 286 4.77 4.79 -4.50
CA ARG A 286 4.38 4.99 -5.91
C ARG A 286 3.71 3.74 -6.43
N THR A 287 2.56 3.89 -7.06
CA THR A 287 1.97 2.84 -7.91
C THR A 287 2.46 3.09 -9.32
N ILE A 288 3.09 2.09 -9.93
CA ILE A 288 3.44 2.14 -11.34
C ILE A 288 2.53 1.21 -12.13
N GLN A 289 2.25 1.64 -13.35
CA GLN A 289 1.58 0.87 -14.39
C GLN A 289 2.63 0.58 -15.46
N ARG A 290 2.55 -0.59 -16.09
CA ARG A 290 3.36 -0.89 -17.27
C ARG A 290 2.70 -0.30 -18.52
#